data_AF-A0A1B6D4Z0-F1
#
_entry.id   AF-A0A1B6D4Z0-F1
#
_cell.length_a   1.000
_cell.length_b   1.000
_cell.length_c   1.000
_cell.angle_alpha   90.00
_cell.angle_beta   90.00
_cell.angle_gamma   90.00
#
_symmetry.space_group_name_H-M   'P 1'
#
loop_
_entity.id
_entity.type
_entity.pdbx_description
1 polymer ?
#
loop_
_entity_poly.entity_id
_entity_poly.type
_entity_poly.pdbx_seq_one_letter_code
_entity_poly.pdbx_strand_id
1 'polypeptide(L)'
;MIHVGVELSFNHVESVLAAAVLELERNKEKIANPGPKDDVVQIKEEMESNIITALYILVILTKLMKSCNAKEEYRVHQLVFRLNKLQVASRHGQTLLHLCVDSETPVDNFHTNNVCKFPCSATAKLLIQCGADVNAMDRHRNTPLHIIVCYAKPISDFMTLHSIIMELTAAGAHMDTVNTQGKTPFEAATTGVAEIILRTQTKLSLKCSAAKVIQMYNIPYQGYVPLSLLEFIELHGPGESTGDMCFSEEGV
;
A
#
# COMPACT_ATOMS: atom_id res chain seq x y z
N MET A 1 -24.37 5.32 11.97
CA MET A 1 -24.83 4.04 12.52
C MET A 1 -24.77 3.00 11.42
N ILE A 2 -24.08 1.87 11.65
CA ILE A 2 -24.01 0.77 10.70
C ILE A 2 -25.36 0.03 10.83
N HIS A 3 -26.30 0.28 9.92
CA HIS A 3 -27.61 -0.39 9.95
C HIS A 3 -27.55 -1.69 9.13
N VAL A 4 -27.11 -2.77 9.79
CA VAL A 4 -27.26 -4.16 9.31
C VAL A 4 -28.28 -4.90 10.19
N GLY A 5 -29.17 -4.19 10.90
CA GLY A 5 -30.16 -4.81 11.79
C GLY A 5 -29.60 -5.55 13.00
N VAL A 6 -28.28 -5.50 13.23
CA VAL A 6 -27.56 -6.14 14.33
C VAL A 6 -26.58 -5.12 14.93
N GLU A 7 -26.58 -4.99 16.26
CA GLU A 7 -25.54 -4.21 16.96
C GLU A 7 -24.20 -4.94 16.86
N LEU A 8 -23.29 -4.41 16.03
CA LEU A 8 -21.93 -4.92 15.91
C LEU A 8 -21.11 -4.49 17.13
N SER A 9 -20.84 -5.43 18.02
CA SER A 9 -19.92 -5.21 19.15
C SER A 9 -18.47 -5.15 18.66
N PHE A 10 -17.73 -4.17 19.17
CA PHE A 10 -16.30 -3.99 18.91
C PHE A 10 -15.50 -5.29 19.12
N ASN A 11 -15.75 -6.00 20.22
CA ASN A 11 -15.03 -7.23 20.58
C ASN A 11 -15.21 -8.36 19.54
N HIS A 12 -16.37 -8.42 18.88
CA HIS A 12 -16.61 -9.40 17.82
C HIS A 12 -15.85 -9.04 16.55
N VAL A 13 -15.82 -7.75 16.18
CA VAL A 13 -15.06 -7.32 14.99
C VAL A 13 -13.55 -7.49 15.21
N GLU A 14 -13.07 -7.20 16.42
CA GLU A 14 -11.67 -7.41 16.80
C GLU A 14 -11.28 -8.90 16.72
N SER A 15 -12.12 -9.80 17.25
CA SER A 15 -11.83 -11.25 17.23
C SER A 15 -11.84 -11.82 15.82
N VAL A 16 -12.76 -11.34 14.96
CA VAL A 16 -12.82 -11.73 13.55
C VAL A 16 -11.58 -11.22 12.79
N LEU A 17 -11.13 -9.99 13.05
CA LEU A 17 -9.87 -9.49 12.47
C LEU A 17 -8.69 -10.34 12.95
N ALA A 18 -8.65 -10.72 14.23
CA ALA A 18 -7.57 -11.55 14.76
C ALA A 18 -7.52 -12.93 14.11
N ALA A 19 -8.68 -13.55 13.86
CA ALA A 19 -8.78 -14.80 13.11
C ALA A 19 -8.31 -14.63 11.66
N ALA A 20 -8.71 -13.55 10.98
CA ALA A 20 -8.27 -13.26 9.61
C ALA A 20 -6.75 -13.07 9.52
N VAL A 21 -6.12 -12.38 10.48
CA VAL A 21 -4.66 -12.22 10.54
C VAL A 21 -3.96 -13.58 10.71
N LEU A 22 -4.46 -14.44 11.59
CA LEU A 22 -3.93 -15.80 11.77
C LEU A 22 -4.06 -16.66 10.52
N GLU A 23 -5.15 -16.50 9.78
CA GLU A 23 -5.36 -17.22 8.51
C GLU A 23 -4.39 -16.74 7.42
N LEU A 24 -4.20 -15.43 7.30
CA LEU A 24 -3.22 -14.85 6.37
C LEU A 24 -1.79 -15.32 6.68
N GLU A 25 -1.43 -15.44 7.96
CA GLU A 25 -0.14 -16.01 8.37
C GLU A 25 0.03 -17.46 7.92
N ARG A 26 -0.96 -18.30 8.19
CA ARG A 26 -0.95 -19.72 7.80
C ARG A 26 -0.87 -19.87 6.29
N ASN A 27 -1.63 -19.07 5.53
CA ASN A 27 -1.60 -19.12 4.08
C ASN A 27 -0.21 -18.70 3.56
N LYS A 28 0.42 -17.68 4.17
CA LYS A 28 1.77 -17.25 3.81
C LYS A 28 2.80 -18.34 4.08
N GLU A 29 2.69 -19.03 5.22
CA GLU A 29 3.56 -20.16 5.58
C GLU A 29 3.40 -21.33 4.61
N LYS A 30 2.16 -21.72 4.27
CA LYS A 30 1.89 -22.79 3.29
C LYS A 30 2.38 -22.46 1.88
N ILE A 31 2.32 -21.20 1.47
CA ILE A 31 2.88 -20.78 0.17
C ILE A 31 4.41 -20.88 0.18
N ALA A 32 5.06 -20.56 1.30
CA ALA A 32 6.51 -20.65 1.43
C ALA A 32 7.00 -22.10 1.56
N ASN A 33 6.27 -22.93 2.33
CA ASN A 33 6.61 -24.31 2.64
C ASN A 33 5.40 -25.22 2.34
N PRO A 34 5.11 -25.50 1.06
CA PRO A 34 3.94 -26.29 0.69
C PRO A 34 4.09 -27.74 1.13
N GLY A 35 3.07 -28.27 1.81
CA GLY A 35 2.96 -29.68 2.12
C GLY A 35 2.53 -30.51 0.90
N PRO A 36 2.62 -31.84 0.97
CA PRO A 36 2.32 -32.74 -0.16
C PRO A 36 0.85 -32.73 -0.61
N LYS A 37 -0.05 -32.13 0.17
CA LYS A 37 -1.49 -32.00 -0.15
C LYS A 37 -1.92 -30.54 -0.39
N ASP A 38 -1.00 -29.59 -0.27
CA ASP A 38 -1.33 -28.17 -0.41
C ASP A 38 -1.37 -27.79 -1.89
N ASP A 39 -2.51 -27.26 -2.35
CA ASP A 39 -2.64 -26.64 -3.66
C ASP A 39 -2.26 -25.15 -3.56
N VAL A 40 -1.04 -24.83 -3.97
CA VAL A 40 -0.49 -23.46 -3.90
C VAL A 40 -1.29 -22.48 -4.75
N VAL A 41 -1.90 -22.93 -5.86
CA VAL A 41 -2.70 -22.05 -6.72
C VAL A 41 -3.98 -21.67 -5.98
N GLN A 42 -4.68 -22.66 -5.43
CA GLN A 42 -5.89 -22.43 -4.65
C GLN A 42 -5.61 -21.53 -3.43
N ILE A 43 -4.53 -21.79 -2.68
CA ILE A 43 -4.16 -20.98 -1.50
C ILE A 43 -3.88 -19.52 -1.89
N LYS A 44 -3.33 -19.26 -3.09
CA LYS A 44 -3.11 -17.89 -3.57
C LYS A 44 -4.42 -17.17 -3.91
N GLU A 45 -5.40 -17.87 -4.47
CA GLU A 45 -6.74 -17.31 -4.73
C GLU A 45 -7.50 -17.01 -3.43
N GLU A 46 -7.43 -17.94 -2.47
CA GLU A 46 -7.96 -17.75 -1.12
C GLU A 46 -7.26 -16.59 -0.41
N MET A 47 -5.94 -16.45 -0.56
CA MET A 47 -5.17 -15.33 -0.01
C MET A 47 -5.69 -13.97 -0.52
N GLU A 48 -5.99 -13.83 -1.81
CA GLU A 48 -6.53 -12.59 -2.37
C GLU A 48 -7.88 -12.23 -1.72
N SER A 49 -8.79 -13.20 -1.62
CA SER A 49 -10.09 -13.03 -0.98
C SER A 49 -9.96 -12.68 0.52
N ASN A 50 -8.99 -13.29 1.20
CA ASN A 50 -8.73 -13.06 2.62
C ASN A 50 -8.12 -11.68 2.88
N ILE A 51 -7.23 -11.18 2.00
CA ILE A 51 -6.67 -9.83 2.09
C ILE A 51 -7.79 -8.79 1.98
N ILE A 52 -8.68 -8.94 1.01
CA ILE A 52 -9.82 -8.04 0.79
C ILE A 52 -10.78 -8.08 1.99
N THR A 53 -11.10 -9.28 2.47
CA THR A 53 -11.95 -9.47 3.66
C THR A 53 -11.34 -8.81 4.90
N ALA A 54 -10.05 -9.00 5.15
CA ALA A 54 -9.33 -8.37 6.25
C ALA A 54 -9.37 -6.83 6.14
N LEU A 55 -9.23 -6.28 4.93
CA LEU A 55 -9.35 -4.85 4.70
C LEU A 55 -10.76 -4.33 5.01
N TYR A 56 -11.82 -5.05 4.62
CA TYR A 56 -13.20 -4.67 4.96
C TYR A 56 -13.44 -4.68 6.47
N ILE A 57 -12.99 -5.72 7.16
CA ILE A 57 -13.09 -5.81 8.63
C ILE A 57 -12.34 -4.64 9.26
N LEU A 58 -11.17 -4.27 8.74
CA LEU A 58 -10.40 -3.13 9.22
C LEU A 58 -11.16 -1.80 9.04
N VAL A 59 -11.85 -1.60 7.91
CA VAL A 59 -12.70 -0.42 7.68
C VAL A 59 -13.90 -0.38 8.62
N ILE A 60 -14.49 -1.54 8.95
CA ILE A 60 -15.56 -1.62 9.94
C ILE A 60 -15.02 -1.28 11.33
N LEU A 61 -13.87 -1.85 11.69
CA LEU A 61 -13.21 -1.65 12.97
C LEU A 61 -12.86 -0.18 13.18
N THR A 62 -12.28 0.50 12.19
CA THR A 62 -11.92 1.93 12.29
C THR A 62 -13.14 2.83 12.52
N LYS A 63 -14.32 2.45 12.02
CA LYS A 63 -15.58 3.16 12.31
C LYS A 63 -16.04 2.97 13.75
N LEU A 64 -15.80 1.81 14.34
CA LEU A 64 -16.14 1.49 15.73
C LEU A 64 -15.13 2.08 16.73
N MET A 65 -13.90 2.35 16.31
CA MET A 65 -12.85 2.94 17.17
C MET A 65 -13.23 4.29 17.80
N LYS A 66 -14.22 5.01 17.26
CA LYS A 66 -14.72 6.28 17.84
C LYS A 66 -15.28 6.12 19.26
N SER A 67 -15.61 4.90 19.67
CA SER A 67 -16.21 4.59 20.97
C SER A 67 -15.32 3.72 21.86
N CYS A 68 -14.07 3.49 21.46
CA CYS A 68 -13.14 2.61 22.16
C CYS A 68 -12.44 3.29 23.35
N ASN A 69 -12.05 2.47 24.32
CA ASN A 69 -11.11 2.89 25.36
C ASN A 69 -9.64 2.67 24.92
N ALA A 70 -8.70 3.27 25.65
CA ALA A 70 -7.27 3.20 25.32
C ALA A 70 -6.70 1.78 25.26
N LYS A 71 -7.25 0.83 26.04
CA LYS A 71 -6.81 -0.58 26.02
C LYS A 71 -7.26 -1.30 24.76
N GLU A 72 -8.50 -1.07 24.34
CA GLU A 72 -9.03 -1.58 23.08
C GLU A 72 -8.26 -1.02 21.88
N GLU A 73 -8.03 0.30 21.88
CA GLU A 73 -7.24 0.96 20.85
C GLU A 73 -5.83 0.37 20.74
N TYR A 74 -5.15 0.14 21.87
CA TYR A 74 -3.83 -0.48 21.88
C TYR A 74 -3.83 -1.89 21.26
N ARG A 75 -4.84 -2.72 21.55
CA ARG A 75 -4.97 -4.07 20.98
C ARG A 75 -5.16 -4.03 19.46
N VAL A 76 -5.96 -3.08 18.97
CA VAL A 76 -6.12 -2.87 17.53
C VAL A 76 -4.80 -2.49 16.88
N HIS A 77 -4.07 -1.54 17.46
CA HIS A 77 -2.76 -1.12 16.92
C HIS A 77 -1.76 -2.30 16.87
N GLN A 78 -1.72 -3.14 17.90
CA GLN A 78 -0.88 -4.34 17.90
C GLN A 78 -1.26 -5.30 16.76
N LEU A 79 -2.57 -5.51 16.57
CA LEU A 79 -3.07 -6.43 15.55
C LEU A 79 -2.80 -5.91 14.13
N VAL A 80 -3.02 -4.61 13.89
CA VAL A 80 -2.76 -3.98 12.58
C VAL A 80 -1.25 -3.91 12.30
N PHE A 81 -0.42 -3.64 13.31
CA PHE A 81 1.03 -3.70 13.17
C PHE A 81 1.50 -5.09 12.76
N ARG A 82 0.98 -6.14 13.43
CA ARG A 82 1.26 -7.53 13.07
C ARG A 82 0.84 -7.83 11.63
N LEU A 83 -0.36 -7.41 11.23
CA LEU A 83 -0.87 -7.57 9.86
C LEU A 83 0.04 -6.88 8.83
N ASN A 84 0.48 -5.64 9.08
CA ASN A 84 1.41 -4.94 8.20
C ASN A 84 2.76 -5.66 8.09
N LYS A 85 3.27 -6.20 9.21
CA LYS A 85 4.52 -6.99 9.22
C LYS A 85 4.44 -8.28 8.42
N LEU A 86 3.24 -8.81 8.17
CA LEU A 86 3.07 -9.95 7.26
C LEU A 86 3.37 -9.59 5.82
N GLN A 87 3.39 -8.31 5.44
CA GLN A 87 3.66 -7.88 4.05
C GLN A 87 2.83 -8.67 3.04
N VAL A 88 1.55 -8.89 3.35
CA VAL A 88 0.62 -9.53 2.43
C VAL A 88 0.38 -8.61 1.24
N ALA A 89 0.28 -9.20 0.05
CA ALA A 89 0.07 -8.47 -1.17
C ALA A 89 -0.93 -9.20 -2.06
N SER A 90 -1.75 -8.45 -2.80
CA SER A 90 -2.65 -9.00 -3.80
C SER A 90 -1.87 -9.68 -4.94
N ARG A 91 -2.58 -10.35 -5.86
CA ARG A 91 -1.96 -10.85 -7.10
C ARG A 91 -1.28 -9.77 -7.94
N HIS A 92 -1.62 -8.49 -7.77
CA HIS A 92 -0.98 -7.36 -8.45
C HIS A 92 0.17 -6.75 -7.64
N GLY A 93 0.55 -7.34 -6.51
CA GLY A 93 1.57 -6.80 -5.61
C GLY A 93 1.07 -5.65 -4.73
N GLN A 94 -0.24 -5.35 -4.74
CA GLN A 94 -0.81 -4.27 -3.95
C GLN A 94 -0.85 -4.66 -2.47
N THR A 95 -0.26 -3.83 -1.62
CA THR A 95 -0.38 -3.97 -0.15
C THR A 95 -1.77 -3.52 0.33
N LEU A 96 -2.10 -3.77 1.60
CA LEU A 96 -3.32 -3.25 2.21
C LEU A 96 -3.46 -1.73 2.07
N LEU A 97 -2.34 -0.99 2.12
CA LEU A 97 -2.36 0.46 1.95
C LEU A 97 -2.70 0.87 0.52
N HIS A 98 -2.21 0.15 -0.50
CA HIS A 98 -2.63 0.37 -1.89
C HIS A 98 -4.14 0.18 -2.04
N LEU A 99 -4.65 -0.98 -1.60
CA LEU A 99 -6.07 -1.30 -1.69
C LEU A 99 -6.93 -0.31 -0.90
N CYS A 100 -6.47 0.16 0.26
CA CYS A 100 -7.21 1.12 1.07
C CYS A 100 -7.38 2.51 0.41
N VAL A 101 -6.44 2.90 -0.46
CA VAL A 101 -6.44 4.21 -1.13
C VAL A 101 -6.90 4.13 -2.59
N ASP A 102 -7.13 2.92 -3.11
CA ASP A 102 -7.63 2.68 -4.45
C ASP A 102 -9.17 2.80 -4.49
N SER A 103 -9.70 3.63 -5.38
CA SER A 103 -11.17 3.73 -5.57
C SER A 103 -11.76 2.55 -6.30
N GLU A 104 -10.93 1.77 -6.99
CA GLU A 104 -11.31 0.57 -7.73
C GLU A 104 -11.18 -0.69 -6.87
N THR A 105 -10.75 -0.58 -5.61
CA THR A 105 -10.82 -1.70 -4.67
C THR A 105 -12.24 -2.22 -4.64
N PRO A 106 -12.43 -3.52 -4.95
CA PRO A 106 -13.76 -4.09 -5.04
C PRO A 106 -14.49 -3.87 -3.71
N VAL A 107 -15.79 -3.62 -3.79
CA VAL A 107 -16.69 -3.68 -2.65
C VAL A 107 -17.86 -4.51 -3.11
N ASP A 108 -18.18 -5.59 -2.38
CA ASP A 108 -19.32 -6.41 -2.75
C ASP A 108 -20.60 -5.56 -2.69
N ASN A 109 -21.28 -5.48 -3.83
CA ASN A 109 -22.48 -4.66 -4.05
C ASN A 109 -23.65 -5.11 -3.19
N PHE A 110 -23.65 -6.35 -2.70
CA PHE A 110 -24.81 -6.95 -2.06
C PHE A 110 -24.90 -6.65 -0.55
N HIS A 111 -23.78 -6.66 0.19
CA HIS A 111 -23.81 -6.53 1.66
C HIS A 111 -22.96 -5.38 2.24
N THR A 112 -21.90 -4.95 1.55
CA THR A 112 -20.89 -4.06 2.16
C THR A 112 -20.81 -2.67 1.55
N ASN A 113 -21.53 -2.38 0.46
CA ASN A 113 -21.43 -1.10 -0.26
C ASN A 113 -21.75 0.14 0.62
N ASN A 114 -22.65 -0.01 1.60
CA ASN A 114 -22.98 1.06 2.55
C ASN A 114 -21.98 1.16 3.72
N VAL A 115 -21.14 0.15 3.92
CA VAL A 115 -20.25 0.00 5.09
C VAL A 115 -18.79 0.20 4.72
N CYS A 116 -18.32 -0.31 3.61
CA CYS A 116 -16.94 -0.16 3.14
C CYS A 116 -16.93 0.81 1.96
N LYS A 117 -16.19 1.92 2.08
CA LYS A 117 -16.00 2.88 1.00
C LYS A 117 -14.52 3.15 0.87
N PHE A 118 -14.01 3.04 -0.36
CA PHE A 118 -12.63 3.36 -0.69
C PHE A 118 -12.59 4.55 -1.68
N PRO A 119 -11.58 5.42 -1.57
CA PRO A 119 -10.51 5.43 -0.55
C PRO A 119 -11.02 5.71 0.87
N CYS A 120 -10.35 5.17 1.89
CA CYS A 120 -10.72 5.35 3.31
C CYS A 120 -9.61 6.03 4.12
N SER A 121 -9.74 7.34 4.39
CA SER A 121 -8.70 8.12 5.09
C SER A 121 -8.43 7.63 6.52
N ALA A 122 -9.47 7.27 7.27
CA ALA A 122 -9.32 6.77 8.64
C ALA A 122 -8.55 5.44 8.69
N THR A 123 -8.85 4.52 7.78
CA THR A 123 -8.16 3.24 7.70
C THR A 123 -6.74 3.39 7.16
N ALA A 124 -6.52 4.25 6.16
CA ALA A 124 -5.19 4.57 5.66
C ALA A 124 -4.30 5.14 6.77
N LYS A 125 -4.82 6.09 7.56
CA LYS A 125 -4.13 6.64 8.72
C LYS A 125 -3.75 5.57 9.74
N LEU A 126 -4.68 4.67 10.10
CA LEU A 126 -4.40 3.58 11.03
C LEU A 126 -3.32 2.64 10.49
N LEU A 127 -3.38 2.27 9.21
CA LEU A 127 -2.37 1.44 8.55
C LEU A 127 -0.99 2.10 8.62
N ILE A 128 -0.89 3.39 8.29
CA ILE A 128 0.35 4.18 8.32
C ILE A 128 0.90 4.26 9.75
N GLN A 129 0.07 4.62 10.73
CA GLN A 129 0.45 4.68 12.14
C GLN A 129 0.95 3.34 12.68
N CYS A 130 0.42 2.23 12.14
CA CYS A 130 0.84 0.87 12.45
C CYS A 130 1.98 0.36 11.55
N GLY A 131 2.73 1.24 10.89
CA GLY A 131 3.95 0.88 10.16
C GLY A 131 3.73 0.25 8.79
N ALA A 132 2.61 0.55 8.11
CA ALA A 132 2.48 0.23 6.70
C ALA A 132 3.57 0.97 5.89
N ASP A 133 4.19 0.26 4.96
CA ASP A 133 5.19 0.86 4.08
C ASP A 133 4.51 1.77 3.05
N VAL A 134 4.72 3.08 3.20
CA VAL A 134 4.16 4.13 2.34
C VAL A 134 4.84 4.23 0.98
N ASN A 135 5.99 3.57 0.82
CA ASN A 135 6.76 3.52 -0.43
C ASN A 135 6.74 2.13 -1.08
N ALA A 136 5.94 1.19 -0.54
CA ALA A 136 5.75 -0.11 -1.16
C ALA A 136 5.32 0.04 -2.62
N MET A 137 5.83 -0.82 -3.49
CA MET A 137 5.55 -0.80 -4.93
C MET A 137 4.73 -2.03 -5.32
N ASP A 138 3.65 -1.81 -6.07
CA ASP A 138 2.94 -2.90 -6.74
C ASP A 138 3.74 -3.44 -7.95
N ARG A 139 3.17 -4.40 -8.70
CA ARG A 139 3.82 -4.97 -9.89
C ARG A 139 4.07 -3.96 -11.02
N HIS A 140 3.36 -2.84 -11.03
CA HIS A 140 3.55 -1.73 -11.96
C HIS A 140 4.43 -0.63 -11.36
N ARG A 141 5.07 -0.88 -10.22
CA ARG A 141 5.85 0.08 -9.44
C ARG A 141 5.04 1.32 -9.04
N ASN A 142 3.72 1.22 -8.99
CA ASN A 142 2.90 2.25 -8.36
C ASN A 142 3.08 2.13 -6.85
N THR A 143 3.29 3.27 -6.21
CA THR A 143 3.23 3.41 -4.75
C THR A 143 1.80 3.78 -4.34
N PRO A 144 1.42 3.70 -3.04
CA PRO A 144 0.12 4.21 -2.59
C PRO A 144 -0.14 5.66 -3.02
N LEU A 145 0.92 6.47 -3.14
CA LEU A 145 0.82 7.85 -3.63
C LEU A 145 0.49 7.91 -5.14
N HIS A 146 1.01 7.00 -5.97
CA HIS A 146 0.60 6.87 -7.38
C HIS A 146 -0.86 6.44 -7.54
N ILE A 147 -1.39 5.64 -6.61
CA ILE A 147 -2.79 5.18 -6.68
C ILE A 147 -3.75 6.32 -6.33
N ILE A 148 -3.56 6.98 -5.19
CA ILE A 148 -4.54 7.97 -4.69
C ILE A 148 -4.65 9.21 -5.59
N VAL A 149 -3.60 9.58 -6.32
CA VAL A 149 -3.58 10.75 -7.22
C VAL A 149 -4.37 10.54 -8.52
N CYS A 150 -4.67 9.28 -8.85
CA CYS A 150 -5.55 8.91 -9.96
C CYS A 150 -7.04 9.03 -9.61
N TYR A 151 -7.37 9.32 -8.34
CA TYR A 151 -8.74 9.44 -7.86
C TYR A 151 -9.48 10.61 -8.52
N ALA A 152 -10.43 10.28 -9.40
CA ALA A 152 -11.14 11.25 -10.24
C ALA A 152 -12.59 11.52 -9.79
N LYS A 153 -13.03 11.00 -8.64
CA LYS A 153 -14.42 11.20 -8.17
C LYS A 153 -14.67 12.65 -7.72
N PRO A 154 -15.94 13.09 -7.66
CA PRO A 154 -16.30 14.49 -7.48
C PRO A 154 -15.75 15.13 -6.19
N ILE A 155 -15.69 16.47 -6.24
CA ILE A 155 -15.12 17.41 -5.26
C ILE A 155 -15.52 17.15 -3.79
N SER A 156 -16.67 16.51 -3.54
CA SER A 156 -17.15 16.18 -2.19
C SER A 156 -16.19 15.31 -1.37
N ASP A 157 -15.32 14.54 -2.02
CA ASP A 157 -14.30 13.71 -1.36
C ASP A 157 -12.91 14.36 -1.33
N PHE A 158 -12.82 15.68 -1.59
CA PHE A 158 -11.57 16.44 -1.48
C PHE A 158 -10.87 16.22 -0.14
N MET A 159 -11.62 16.18 0.96
CA MET A 159 -11.05 15.99 2.29
C MET A 159 -10.42 14.60 2.46
N THR A 160 -10.99 13.57 1.83
CA THR A 160 -10.42 12.22 1.85
C THR A 160 -9.12 12.18 1.07
N LEU A 161 -9.11 12.72 -0.15
CA LEU A 161 -7.92 12.82 -0.99
C LEU A 161 -6.79 13.61 -0.28
N HIS A 162 -7.11 14.81 0.20
CA HIS A 162 -6.18 15.66 0.93
C HIS A 162 -5.64 14.97 2.18
N SER A 163 -6.50 14.39 3.01
CA SER A 163 -6.08 13.68 4.22
C SER A 163 -5.12 12.53 3.91
N ILE A 164 -5.39 11.73 2.88
CA ILE A 164 -4.53 10.58 2.55
C ILE A 164 -3.18 11.05 2.01
N ILE A 165 -3.15 12.02 1.09
CA ILE A 165 -1.89 12.55 0.57
C ILE A 165 -1.05 13.16 1.70
N MET A 166 -1.68 13.90 2.61
CA MET A 166 -0.98 14.49 3.76
C MET A 166 -0.40 13.44 4.72
N GLU A 167 -1.16 12.38 5.03
CA GLU A 167 -0.67 11.31 5.92
C GLU A 167 0.48 10.53 5.25
N LEU A 168 0.38 10.24 3.95
CA LEU A 168 1.45 9.58 3.18
C LEU A 168 2.73 10.43 3.15
N THR A 169 2.64 11.72 2.80
CA THR A 169 3.82 12.59 2.72
C THR A 169 4.42 12.87 4.10
N ALA A 170 3.59 13.03 5.13
CA ALA A 170 4.06 13.17 6.51
C ALA A 170 4.78 11.91 7.01
N ALA A 171 4.36 10.73 6.56
CA ALA A 171 5.00 9.45 6.86
C ALA A 171 6.22 9.13 5.97
N GLY A 172 6.63 10.04 5.07
CA GLY A 172 7.83 9.89 4.26
C GLY A 172 7.63 9.21 2.91
N ALA A 173 6.42 9.27 2.35
CA ALA A 173 6.20 8.86 0.96
C ALA A 173 7.03 9.72 -0.01
N HIS A 174 7.79 9.05 -0.87
CA HIS A 174 8.59 9.67 -1.90
C HIS A 174 7.69 10.15 -3.06
N MET A 175 7.89 11.39 -3.48
CA MET A 175 7.09 12.04 -4.52
C MET A 175 7.74 11.99 -5.90
N ASP A 176 8.94 11.43 -5.96
CA ASP A 176 9.83 11.40 -7.11
C ASP A 176 10.23 9.99 -7.53
N THR A 177 9.69 8.97 -6.86
CA THR A 177 9.69 7.59 -7.36
C THR A 177 8.96 7.53 -8.68
N VAL A 178 9.43 6.69 -9.60
CA VAL A 178 8.76 6.50 -10.89
C VAL A 178 8.18 5.10 -11.01
N ASN A 179 6.96 5.00 -11.52
CA ASN A 179 6.35 3.72 -11.84
C ASN A 179 6.98 3.09 -13.11
N THR A 180 6.45 1.96 -13.59
CA THR A 180 6.97 1.30 -14.81
C THR A 180 6.81 2.13 -16.08
N GLN A 181 5.95 3.17 -16.06
CA GLN A 181 5.81 4.12 -17.17
C GLN A 181 6.81 5.29 -17.08
N GLY A 182 7.70 5.29 -16.08
CA GLY A 182 8.62 6.39 -15.82
C GLY A 182 7.94 7.63 -15.24
N LYS A 183 6.68 7.53 -14.80
CA LYS A 183 5.91 8.65 -14.24
C LYS A 183 6.05 8.70 -12.73
N THR A 184 6.27 9.90 -12.20
CA THR A 184 6.12 10.20 -10.77
C THR A 184 4.66 10.27 -10.35
N PRO A 185 4.33 10.24 -9.04
CA PRO A 185 2.96 10.47 -8.58
C PRO A 185 2.39 11.80 -9.08
N PHE A 186 3.21 12.85 -9.20
CA PHE A 186 2.77 14.13 -9.75
C PHE A 186 2.38 14.01 -11.23
N GLU A 187 3.16 13.32 -12.05
CA GLU A 187 2.90 13.12 -13.48
C GLU A 187 1.78 12.09 -13.76
N ALA A 188 1.50 11.22 -12.79
CA ALA A 188 0.40 10.26 -12.85
C ALA A 188 -0.95 10.87 -12.43
N ALA A 189 -0.97 12.05 -11.82
CA ALA A 189 -2.19 12.70 -11.35
C ALA A 189 -3.19 12.93 -12.49
N THR A 190 -4.45 12.57 -12.27
CA THR A 190 -5.53 12.71 -13.28
C THR A 190 -6.35 13.99 -13.10
N THR A 191 -6.17 14.69 -11.97
CA THR A 191 -6.92 15.90 -11.63
C THR A 191 -6.00 17.01 -11.14
N GLY A 192 -6.32 18.26 -11.51
CA GLY A 192 -5.56 19.43 -11.04
C GLY A 192 -5.59 19.62 -9.52
N VAL A 193 -6.58 19.05 -8.83
CA VAL A 193 -6.66 19.06 -7.37
C VAL A 193 -5.51 18.27 -6.74
N ALA A 194 -5.29 17.04 -7.21
CA ALA A 194 -4.18 16.21 -6.75
C ALA A 194 -2.82 16.89 -7.05
N GLU A 195 -2.67 17.47 -8.25
CA GLU A 195 -1.48 18.23 -8.61
C GLU A 195 -1.21 19.41 -7.66
N ILE A 196 -2.24 20.18 -7.32
CA ILE A 196 -2.12 21.31 -6.38
C ILE A 196 -1.67 20.82 -5.01
N ILE A 197 -2.30 19.77 -4.47
CA ILE A 197 -1.95 19.22 -3.16
C ILE A 197 -0.50 18.77 -3.17
N LEU A 198 -0.10 17.95 -4.15
CA LEU A 198 1.29 17.49 -4.27
C LEU A 198 2.24 18.68 -4.37
N ARG A 199 1.98 19.68 -5.22
CA ARG A 199 2.84 20.87 -5.36
C ARG A 199 3.00 21.65 -4.05
N THR A 200 2.00 21.66 -3.17
CA THR A 200 2.14 22.30 -1.86
C THR A 200 2.90 21.45 -0.85
N GLN A 201 3.01 20.14 -1.07
CA GLN A 201 3.69 19.19 -0.20
C GLN A 201 5.10 18.81 -0.68
N THR A 202 5.53 19.25 -1.86
CA THR A 202 6.85 18.95 -2.41
C THR A 202 7.95 19.51 -1.52
N LYS A 203 8.55 18.62 -0.71
CA LYS A 203 9.80 18.88 -0.01
C LYS A 203 10.93 18.41 -0.91
N LEU A 204 11.74 19.35 -1.40
CA LEU A 204 12.95 19.05 -2.14
C LEU A 204 13.94 18.33 -1.20
N SER A 205 14.09 17.02 -1.39
CA SER A 205 15.15 16.25 -0.73
C SER A 205 16.35 16.18 -1.67
N LEU A 206 17.52 16.62 -1.19
CA LEU A 206 18.76 16.55 -1.96
C LEU A 206 19.11 15.09 -2.32
N LYS A 207 18.85 14.15 -1.42
CA LYS A 207 19.11 12.71 -1.62
C LYS A 207 18.27 12.17 -2.80
N CYS A 208 16.99 12.49 -2.78
CA CYS A 208 16.01 12.20 -3.83
C CYS A 208 16.41 12.82 -5.18
N SER A 209 16.76 14.11 -5.18
CA SER A 209 17.21 14.82 -6.39
C SER A 209 18.50 14.23 -6.96
N ALA A 210 19.46 13.86 -6.11
CA ALA A 210 20.69 13.22 -6.54
C ALA A 210 20.44 11.83 -7.15
N ALA A 211 19.61 11.00 -6.50
CA ALA A 211 19.21 9.70 -7.04
C ALA A 211 18.51 9.84 -8.40
N LYS A 212 17.59 10.80 -8.54
CA LYS A 212 16.92 11.10 -9.81
C LYS A 212 17.90 11.50 -10.91
N VAL A 213 18.89 12.35 -10.61
CA VAL A 213 19.93 12.76 -11.59
C VAL A 213 20.80 11.59 -12.00
N ILE A 214 21.21 10.74 -11.05
CA ILE A 214 21.98 9.52 -11.34
C ILE A 214 21.25 8.65 -12.36
N GLN A 215 19.96 8.42 -12.13
CA GLN A 215 19.10 7.62 -13.02
C GLN A 215 18.85 8.31 -14.37
N MET A 216 18.55 9.61 -14.36
CA MET A 216 18.26 10.38 -15.57
C MET A 216 19.43 10.43 -16.57
N TYR A 217 20.67 10.45 -16.08
CA TYR A 217 21.86 10.53 -16.92
C TYR A 217 22.65 9.21 -17.00
N ASN A 218 22.09 8.10 -16.52
CA ASN A 218 22.74 6.79 -16.48
C ASN A 218 24.17 6.85 -15.88
N ILE A 219 24.34 7.61 -14.79
CA ILE A 219 25.64 7.79 -14.14
C ILE A 219 25.98 6.48 -13.43
N PRO A 220 27.15 5.86 -13.64
CA PRO A 220 27.53 4.64 -12.94
C PRO A 220 27.68 4.91 -11.43
N TYR A 221 26.93 4.17 -10.60
CA TYR A 221 26.93 4.32 -9.14
C TYR A 221 27.23 3.02 -8.38
N GLN A 222 27.02 1.86 -9.00
CA GLN A 222 27.35 0.56 -8.40
C GLN A 222 28.86 0.48 -8.11
N GLY A 223 29.22 0.09 -6.87
CA GLY A 223 30.60 0.07 -6.40
C GLY A 223 31.16 1.42 -5.93
N TYR A 224 30.50 2.53 -6.24
CA TYR A 224 30.89 3.89 -5.80
C TYR A 224 30.08 4.40 -4.60
N VAL A 225 28.91 3.81 -4.35
CA VAL A 225 28.04 4.16 -3.21
C VAL A 225 27.88 2.96 -2.26
N PRO A 226 27.59 3.19 -0.96
CA PRO A 226 27.23 2.13 -0.03
C PRO A 226 26.06 1.27 -0.55
N LEU A 227 26.09 -0.04 -0.27
CA LEU A 227 25.05 -0.98 -0.68
C LEU A 227 23.64 -0.55 -0.25
N SER A 228 23.52 0.08 0.93
CA SER A 228 22.26 0.60 1.45
C SER A 228 21.65 1.76 0.65
N LEU A 229 22.41 2.36 -0.29
CA LEU A 229 21.92 3.42 -1.17
C LEU A 229 21.57 2.92 -2.57
N LEU A 230 21.88 1.66 -2.92
CA LEU A 230 21.56 1.11 -4.24
C LEU A 230 20.04 1.05 -4.45
N GLU A 231 19.33 0.38 -3.54
CA GLU A 231 17.85 0.29 -3.58
C GLU A 231 17.19 1.68 -3.61
N PHE A 232 17.77 2.63 -2.88
CA PHE A 232 17.28 4.01 -2.88
C PHE A 232 17.46 4.70 -4.24
N ILE A 233 18.60 4.52 -4.90
CA ILE A 233 18.85 5.09 -6.23
C ILE A 233 17.96 4.42 -7.27
N GLU A 234 17.81 3.10 -7.20
CA GLU A 234 16.96 2.28 -8.09
C GLU A 234 15.47 2.68 -8.03
N LEU A 235 14.98 3.07 -6.85
CA LEU A 235 13.61 3.57 -6.65
C LEU A 235 13.26 4.78 -7.55
N HIS A 236 14.26 5.56 -7.96
CA HIS A 236 14.10 6.80 -8.71
C HIS A 236 14.33 6.65 -10.22
N GLY A 237 14.61 5.44 -10.69
CA GLY A 237 14.73 5.11 -12.12
C GLY A 237 13.58 4.21 -12.59
N PRO A 238 13.25 4.17 -13.89
CA PRO A 238 12.36 3.14 -14.44
C PRO A 238 13.08 1.79 -14.25
N GLY A 239 12.50 0.90 -13.45
CA GLY A 239 13.15 -0.33 -13.00
C GLY A 239 13.79 -1.08 -14.16
N GLU A 240 15.05 -1.47 -14.00
CA GLU A 240 15.84 -2.07 -15.07
C GLU A 240 15.14 -3.32 -15.61
N SER A 241 14.93 -3.35 -16.92
CA SER A 241 14.89 -4.60 -17.68
C SER A 241 16.26 -5.25 -17.52
N THR A 242 16.36 -6.24 -16.63
CA THR A 242 17.51 -7.16 -16.59
C THR A 242 17.59 -7.88 -17.94
N GLY A 243 18.36 -7.30 -18.87
CA GLY A 243 18.44 -7.75 -20.26
C GLY A 243 19.45 -6.90 -21.01
N ASP A 244 20.71 -7.02 -20.62
CA ASP A 244 21.92 -7.02 -21.48
C ASP A 244 23.16 -6.69 -20.66
N MET A 245 23.47 -7.52 -19.66
CA MET A 245 24.86 -7.79 -19.34
C MET A 245 25.37 -8.82 -20.35
N CYS A 246 25.70 -8.35 -21.56
CA CYS A 246 26.60 -9.06 -22.44
C CYS A 246 27.94 -9.23 -21.70
N PHE A 247 28.15 -10.40 -21.11
CA PHE A 247 29.50 -10.90 -20.85
C PHE A 247 30.19 -11.01 -22.21
N SER A 248 31.00 -10.01 -22.55
CA SER A 248 32.01 -10.15 -23.60
C SER A 248 33.17 -10.94 -22.99
N GLU A 249 33.04 -12.27 -23.00
CA GLU A 249 34.21 -13.14 -23.04
C GLU A 249 34.67 -13.25 -24.51
N GLU A 250 35.57 -12.36 -24.89
CA GLU A 250 36.59 -12.65 -25.92
C GLU A 250 37.94 -12.48 -25.18
N GLY A 251 38.81 -13.46 -25.02
CA GLY A 251 39.14 -14.54 -25.92
C GLY A 251 40.39 -14.19 -26.73
N VAL A 252 41.55 -14.02 -26.07
CA VAL A 252 42.91 -14.26 -26.63
C VAL A 252 43.84 -14.71 -25.50
#